data_AF-A0A959CL30-F1
#
_entry.id   AF-A0A959CL30-F1
#
_cell.length_a   1.000
_cell.length_b   1.000
_cell.length_c   1.000
_cell.angle_alpha   90.00
_cell.angle_beta   90.00
_cell.angle_gamma   90.00
#
_symmetry.space_group_name_H-M   'P 1'
#
loop_
_entity.id
_entity.type
_entity.pdbx_description
1 polymer ?
#
loop_
_entity_poly.entity_id
_entity_poly.type
_entity_poly.pdbx_seq_one_letter_code
_entity_poly.pdbx_strand_id
1 'polypeptide(L)'
;MLKNPTPQEIALFVSLYITGAALTAWLLLEAVQQWASLPWMLELVVMGVGLFTAAYFTTIFYLKKYIYRKIKLIYKTIHKHKVSSQEKSKSIDVTANIIDEVEKQVAEWAEQQKEEIDKYKAWAEYRRHFVGDISHEL
;
A
#
# COMPACT_ATOMS: atom_id res chain seq x y z
N MET A 1 15.79 7.01 5.94
CA MET A 1 14.42 6.58 5.58
C MET A 1 14.49 5.25 4.86
N LEU A 2 13.87 4.19 5.40
CA LEU A 2 13.89 2.86 4.79
C LEU A 2 13.17 2.89 3.43
N LYS A 3 13.88 2.54 2.36
CA LYS A 3 13.30 2.30 1.04
C LYS A 3 12.72 0.89 1.06
N ASN A 4 11.40 0.80 1.12
CA ASN A 4 10.63 -0.45 1.09
C ASN A 4 10.55 -1.26 2.39
N PRO A 5 9.98 -0.66 3.46
CA PRO A 5 9.83 -1.39 4.71
C PRO A 5 8.92 -2.60 4.53
N THR A 6 9.37 -3.74 5.05
CA THR A 6 8.57 -4.96 5.12
C THR A 6 7.46 -4.79 6.17
N PRO A 7 6.35 -5.57 6.11
CA PRO A 7 5.33 -5.54 7.15
C PRO A 7 5.91 -5.78 8.55
N GLN A 8 6.91 -6.67 8.66
CA GLN A 8 7.59 -6.96 9.92
C GLN A 8 8.40 -5.78 10.43
N GLU A 9 9.12 -5.07 9.56
CA GLU A 9 9.83 -3.84 9.93
C GLU A 9 8.86 -2.77 10.42
N ILE A 10 7.72 -2.56 9.72
CA ILE A 10 6.70 -1.60 10.17
C ILE A 10 6.13 -2.01 11.52
N ALA A 11 5.80 -3.28 11.71
CA ALA A 11 5.30 -3.78 12.97
C ALA A 11 6.31 -3.55 14.10
N LEU A 12 7.60 -3.76 13.85
CA LEU A 12 8.68 -3.49 14.81
C LEU A 12 8.77 -2.00 15.15
N PHE A 13 8.71 -1.10 14.16
CA PHE A 13 8.75 0.34 14.42
C PHE A 13 7.51 0.82 15.18
N VAL A 14 6.33 0.33 14.82
CA VAL A 14 5.08 0.66 15.50
C VAL A 14 5.08 0.14 16.93
N SER A 15 5.50 -1.11 17.15
CA SER A 15 5.56 -1.69 18.49
C SER A 15 6.58 -0.99 19.37
N LEU A 16 7.78 -0.68 18.84
CA LEU A 16 8.80 0.07 19.57
C LEU A 16 8.33 1.47 19.92
N TYR A 17 7.65 2.17 18.99
CA TYR A 17 7.08 3.49 19.25
C TYR A 17 5.98 3.43 20.33
N ILE A 18 5.04 2.49 20.23
CA ILE A 18 3.96 2.33 21.21
C ILE A 18 4.55 1.98 22.59
N THR A 19 5.54 1.10 22.64
CA THR A 19 6.18 0.66 23.89
C THR A 19 6.96 1.82 24.52
N GLY A 20 7.75 2.55 23.72
CA GLY A 20 8.47 3.73 24.19
C GLY A 20 7.52 4.82 24.69
N ALA A 21 6.47 5.12 23.93
CA ALA A 21 5.45 6.09 24.33
C ALA A 21 4.76 5.66 25.64
N ALA A 22 4.44 4.37 25.78
CA ALA A 22 3.83 3.83 26.99
C ALA A 22 4.73 3.97 28.21
N LEU A 23 6.01 3.63 28.08
CA LEU A 23 6.99 3.80 29.16
C LEU A 23 7.16 5.27 29.54
N THR A 24 7.23 6.18 28.56
CA THR A 24 7.32 7.61 28.85
C THR A 24 6.07 8.16 29.53
N ALA A 25 4.87 7.72 29.10
CA ALA A 25 3.62 8.14 29.70
C ALA A 25 3.49 7.62 31.14
N TRP A 26 3.89 6.37 31.39
CA TRP A 26 3.95 5.79 32.72
C TRP A 26 4.85 6.59 33.67
N LEU A 27 6.10 6.87 33.27
CA LEU A 27 7.05 7.64 34.07
C LEU A 27 6.54 9.07 34.38
N LEU A 28 5.84 9.70 33.43
CA LEU A 28 5.24 11.02 33.65
C LEU A 28 4.08 10.97 34.63
N LEU A 29 3.23 9.95 34.56
CA LEU A 29 2.11 9.79 35.49
C LEU A 29 2.59 9.53 36.92
N GLU A 30 3.60 8.68 37.10
CA GLU A 30 4.23 8.46 38.42
C GLU A 30 4.82 9.75 38.99
N ALA A 31 5.50 10.56 38.17
CA ALA A 31 6.04 11.85 38.59
C ALA A 31 4.95 12.84 39.03
N VAL A 32 3.82 12.86 38.34
CA VAL A 32 2.65 13.68 38.71
C VAL A 32 2.03 13.20 40.01
N GLN A 33 1.93 11.88 40.22
CA GLN A 33 1.34 11.30 41.42
C GLN A 33 2.13 11.64 42.70
N GLN A 34 3.44 11.81 42.60
CA GLN A 34 4.28 12.28 43.71
C GLN A 34 3.96 13.72 44.15
N TRP A 35 3.40 14.54 43.24
CA TRP A 35 3.11 15.96 43.49
C TRP A 35 1.64 16.23 43.79
N ALA A 36 0.76 15.54 43.08
CA ALA A 36 -0.68 15.60 43.24
C ALA A 36 -1.13 14.20 43.64
N SER A 37 -1.57 14.02 44.89
CA SER A 37 -2.07 12.76 45.45
C SER A 37 -3.40 12.31 44.81
N LEU A 38 -3.35 12.02 43.51
CA LEU A 38 -4.46 11.60 42.68
C LEU A 38 -4.84 10.13 42.96
N PRO A 39 -6.13 9.77 42.80
CA PRO A 39 -6.56 8.39 42.94
C PRO A 39 -6.01 7.52 41.81
N TRP A 40 -5.43 6.38 42.17
CA TRP A 40 -4.86 5.38 41.25
C TRP A 40 -5.84 4.91 40.14
N MET A 41 -7.15 4.93 40.42
CA MET A 41 -8.16 4.57 39.41
C MET A 41 -8.21 5.57 38.24
N LEU A 42 -8.02 6.86 38.51
CA LEU A 42 -8.04 7.90 37.46
C LEU A 42 -6.83 7.75 36.54
N GLU A 43 -5.67 7.45 37.12
CA GLU A 43 -4.43 7.18 36.39
C GLU A 43 -4.58 6.01 35.41
N LEU A 44 -5.14 4.89 35.85
CA LEU A 44 -5.38 3.73 34.99
C LEU A 44 -6.31 4.06 33.81
N VAL A 45 -7.35 4.86 34.04
CA VAL A 45 -8.28 5.27 32.97
C VAL A 45 -7.57 6.18 31.97
N VAL A 46 -6.84 7.20 32.45
CA VAL A 46 -6.11 8.13 31.58
C VAL A 46 -5.05 7.40 30.76
N MET A 47 -4.28 6.52 31.39
CA MET A 47 -3.28 5.70 30.71
C MET A 47 -3.95 4.78 29.68
N GLY A 48 -5.01 4.06 30.06
CA GLY A 48 -5.70 3.14 29.16
C GLY A 48 -6.24 3.82 27.91
N VAL A 49 -6.92 4.95 28.08
CA VAL A 49 -7.46 5.75 26.96
C VAL A 49 -6.34 6.35 26.12
N GLY A 50 -5.29 6.88 26.76
CA GLY A 50 -4.14 7.47 26.08
C GLY A 50 -3.36 6.45 25.25
N LEU A 51 -3.11 5.27 25.79
CA LEU A 51 -2.43 4.18 25.08
C LEU A 51 -3.26 3.66 23.92
N PHE A 52 -4.56 3.43 24.13
CA PHE A 52 -5.45 2.96 23.08
C PHE A 52 -5.50 3.94 21.91
N THR A 53 -5.68 5.23 22.19
CA THR A 53 -5.71 6.28 21.18
C THR A 53 -4.38 6.38 20.43
N ALA A 54 -3.25 6.45 21.14
CA ALA A 54 -1.93 6.48 20.53
C ALA A 54 -1.65 5.25 19.65
N ALA A 55 -1.99 4.05 20.13
CA ALA A 55 -1.80 2.80 19.40
C ALA A 55 -2.67 2.75 18.14
N TYR A 56 -3.95 3.12 18.24
CA TYR A 56 -4.87 3.16 17.10
C TYR A 56 -4.38 4.11 16.01
N PHE A 57 -4.08 5.37 16.38
CA PHE A 57 -3.65 6.39 15.42
C PHE A 57 -2.30 6.08 14.78
N THR A 58 -1.35 5.55 15.56
CA THR A 58 -0.05 5.14 15.03
C THR A 58 -0.23 3.99 14.02
N THR A 59 -0.99 2.96 14.41
CA THR A 59 -1.20 1.78 13.57
C THR A 59 -1.91 2.15 12.26
N ILE A 60 -3.00 2.92 12.32
CA ILE A 60 -3.74 3.31 11.11
C ILE A 60 -2.90 4.20 10.19
N PHE A 61 -2.07 5.08 10.74
CA PHE A 61 -1.16 5.93 9.95
C PHE A 61 -0.17 5.09 9.15
N TYR A 62 0.52 4.16 9.81
CA TYR A 62 1.49 3.30 9.14
C TYR A 62 0.83 2.31 8.17
N LEU A 63 -0.35 1.78 8.52
CA LEU A 63 -1.11 0.88 7.65
C LEU A 63 -1.54 1.59 6.36
N LYS A 64 -2.15 2.78 6.45
CA LYS A 64 -2.53 3.59 5.29
C LYS A 64 -1.33 3.88 4.39
N LYS A 65 -0.20 4.26 5.00
CA LYS A 65 1.04 4.55 4.26
C LYS A 65 1.59 3.31 3.55
N TYR A 66 1.54 2.15 4.20
CA TYR A 66 1.98 0.89 3.60
C TYR A 66 1.12 0.50 2.40
N ILE A 67 -0.21 0.47 2.60
CA ILE A 67 -1.19 0.11 1.56
C ILE A 67 -1.07 1.07 0.37
N TYR A 68 -1.05 2.38 0.62
CA TYR A 68 -0.89 3.37 -0.44
C TYR A 68 0.32 3.09 -1.32
N ARG A 69 1.46 2.82 -0.68
CA ARG A 69 2.72 2.67 -1.39
C ARG A 69 2.73 1.43 -2.27
N LYS A 70 2.04 0.36 -1.84
CA LYS A 70 1.86 -0.86 -2.63
C LYS A 70 0.92 -0.62 -3.80
N ILE A 71 -0.24 -0.01 -3.56
CA ILE A 71 -1.21 0.31 -4.62
C ILE A 71 -0.60 1.25 -5.66
N LYS A 72 0.08 2.31 -5.21
CA LYS A 72 0.80 3.26 -6.09
C LYS A 72 1.85 2.56 -6.95
N LEU A 73 2.51 1.52 -6.44
CA LEU A 73 3.48 0.75 -7.21
C LEU A 73 2.78 -0.09 -8.29
N ILE A 74 1.68 -0.77 -7.96
CA ILE A 74 0.86 -1.53 -8.92
C ILE A 74 0.33 -0.61 -10.02
N TYR A 75 -0.29 0.52 -9.63
CA TYR A 75 -0.78 1.54 -10.56
C TYR A 75 0.31 2.00 -11.52
N LYS A 76 1.50 2.32 -10.98
CA LYS A 76 2.66 2.74 -11.80
C LYS A 76 3.12 1.64 -12.74
N THR A 77 3.09 0.37 -12.32
CA THR A 77 3.48 -0.74 -13.20
C THR A 77 2.52 -0.85 -14.39
N ILE A 78 1.21 -0.83 -14.15
CA ILE A 78 0.19 -0.95 -15.20
C ILE A 78 0.24 0.25 -16.16
N HIS A 79 0.26 1.47 -15.63
CA HIS A 79 0.28 2.68 -16.46
C HIS A 79 1.61 2.89 -17.18
N LYS A 80 2.73 2.39 -16.67
CA LYS A 80 4.02 2.39 -17.39
C LYS A 80 3.96 1.57 -18.67
N HIS A 81 3.09 0.55 -18.73
CA HIS A 81 2.83 -0.21 -19.94
C HIS A 81 1.75 0.42 -20.83
N LYS A 82 0.91 1.33 -20.30
CA LYS A 82 -0.29 1.83 -20.99
C LYS A 82 -0.11 3.17 -21.74
N VAL A 83 0.48 4.25 -21.21
CA VAL A 83 0.52 5.56 -21.94
C VAL A 83 1.70 6.50 -21.56
N SER A 84 2.03 7.39 -22.51
CA SER A 84 3.02 8.48 -22.53
C SER A 84 3.12 9.37 -21.27
N SER A 85 4.24 10.09 -21.16
CA SER A 85 4.73 10.88 -20.02
C SER A 85 3.78 11.91 -19.36
N GLN A 86 2.53 12.09 -19.80
CA GLN A 86 1.66 13.21 -19.40
C GLN A 86 0.72 12.98 -18.21
N GLU A 87 0.44 11.75 -17.75
CA GLU A 87 -0.49 11.49 -16.63
C GLU A 87 0.19 11.33 -15.25
N LYS A 88 1.39 11.90 -15.06
CA LYS A 88 2.19 11.70 -13.83
C LYS A 88 1.69 12.45 -12.58
N SER A 89 0.60 13.22 -12.65
CA SER A 89 0.28 14.24 -11.64
C SER A 89 -1.11 14.16 -11.00
N LYS A 90 -1.89 13.06 -11.13
CA LYS A 90 -3.03 12.89 -10.23
C LYS A 90 -2.53 12.35 -8.89
N SER A 91 -2.66 13.19 -7.85
CA SER A 91 -2.44 12.79 -6.47
C SER A 91 -3.43 11.70 -6.13
N ILE A 92 -2.98 10.45 -6.25
CA ILE A 92 -3.75 9.28 -5.87
C ILE A 92 -4.05 9.42 -4.36
N ASP A 93 -5.31 9.71 -4.03
CA ASP A 93 -5.81 9.80 -2.66
C ASP A 93 -6.17 8.41 -2.15
N VAL A 94 -5.70 8.06 -0.95
CA VAL A 94 -5.85 6.71 -0.40
C VAL A 94 -7.08 6.68 0.48
N THR A 95 -8.20 6.75 -0.20
CA THR A 95 -9.51 6.43 0.39
C THR A 95 -9.88 5.01 0.00
N ALA A 96 -10.80 4.33 0.68
CA ALA A 96 -11.24 2.97 0.33
C ALA A 96 -11.50 2.78 -1.18
N ASN A 97 -12.04 3.81 -1.83
CA ASN A 97 -12.32 3.86 -3.27
C ASN A 97 -11.09 3.62 -4.18
N ILE A 98 -9.87 3.88 -3.72
CA ILE A 98 -8.65 3.69 -4.52
C ILE A 98 -8.38 2.21 -4.84
N ILE A 99 -8.72 1.31 -3.92
CA ILE A 99 -8.46 -0.12 -4.07
C ILE A 99 -9.36 -0.65 -5.18
N ASP A 100 -10.65 -0.34 -5.09
CA ASP A 100 -11.66 -0.74 -6.07
C ASP A 100 -11.36 -0.15 -7.45
N GLU A 101 -10.93 1.13 -7.51
CA GLU A 101 -10.56 1.78 -8.77
C GLU A 101 -9.35 1.09 -9.41
N VAL A 102 -8.31 0.80 -8.62
CA VAL A 102 -7.10 0.14 -9.13
C VAL A 102 -7.41 -1.29 -9.55
N GLU A 103 -8.22 -2.03 -8.80
CA GLU A 103 -8.66 -3.38 -9.16
C GLU A 103 -9.37 -3.38 -10.52
N LYS A 104 -10.32 -2.47 -10.73
CA LYS A 104 -11.00 -2.31 -12.02
C LYS A 104 -10.01 -1.99 -13.15
N GLN A 105 -9.09 -1.05 -12.93
CA GLN A 105 -8.07 -0.69 -13.92
C GLN A 105 -7.12 -1.86 -14.24
N VAL A 106 -6.78 -2.70 -13.25
CA VAL A 106 -5.96 -3.91 -13.46
C VAL A 106 -6.73 -4.91 -14.32
N ALA A 107 -8.02 -5.14 -14.04
CA ALA A 107 -8.85 -6.05 -14.81
C ALA A 107 -8.99 -5.60 -16.27
N GLU A 108 -9.27 -4.31 -16.50
CA GLU A 108 -9.35 -3.74 -17.85
C GLU A 108 -8.02 -3.84 -18.61
N TRP A 109 -6.89 -3.58 -17.94
CA TRP A 109 -5.57 -3.74 -18.56
C TRP A 109 -5.29 -5.22 -18.91
N ALA A 110 -5.65 -6.16 -18.04
CA ALA A 110 -5.43 -7.58 -18.29
C ALA A 110 -6.21 -8.08 -19.52
N GLU A 111 -7.47 -7.64 -19.68
CA GLU A 111 -8.28 -7.98 -20.86
C GLU A 111 -7.65 -7.41 -22.14
N GLN A 112 -7.25 -6.14 -22.13
CA GLN A 112 -6.60 -5.51 -23.29
C GLN A 112 -5.29 -6.21 -23.67
N GLN A 113 -4.46 -6.60 -22.69
CA GLN A 113 -3.23 -7.33 -23.00
C GLN A 113 -3.51 -8.71 -23.59
N LYS A 114 -4.58 -9.39 -23.15
CA LYS A 114 -4.97 -10.68 -23.70
C LYS A 114 -5.39 -10.55 -25.17
N GLU A 115 -6.22 -9.55 -25.50
CA GLU A 115 -6.61 -9.26 -26.88
C GLU A 115 -5.39 -8.97 -27.77
N GLU A 116 -4.43 -8.18 -27.29
CA GLU A 116 -3.18 -7.90 -28.01
C GLU A 116 -2.36 -9.18 -28.26
N ILE A 117 -2.22 -10.04 -27.25
CA ILE A 117 -1.49 -11.31 -27.38
C ILE A 117 -2.16 -12.21 -28.41
N ASP A 118 -3.48 -12.34 -28.37
CA ASP A 118 -4.21 -13.20 -29.30
C ASP A 118 -4.13 -12.67 -30.74
N LYS A 119 -4.17 -11.35 -30.92
CA LYS A 119 -3.85 -10.70 -32.19
C LYS A 119 -2.43 -11.07 -32.65
N TYR A 120 -1.41 -10.92 -31.81
CA TYR A 120 -0.03 -11.25 -32.19
C TYR A 120 0.15 -12.73 -32.57
N LYS A 121 -0.54 -13.66 -31.88
CA LYS A 121 -0.54 -15.08 -32.25
C LYS A 121 -1.15 -15.32 -33.63
N ALA A 122 -2.31 -14.74 -33.90
CA ALA A 122 -2.97 -14.85 -35.20
C ALA A 122 -2.08 -14.30 -36.33
N TRP A 123 -1.38 -13.19 -36.10
CA TRP A 123 -0.41 -12.63 -37.05
C TRP A 123 0.81 -13.54 -37.27
N ALA A 124 1.32 -14.18 -36.22
CA ALA A 124 2.42 -15.13 -36.33
C ALA A 124 2.02 -16.39 -37.11
N GLU A 125 0.82 -16.89 -36.89
CA GLU A 125 0.25 -18.03 -37.62
C GLU A 125 0.04 -17.70 -39.09
N TYR A 126 -0.58 -16.55 -39.40
CA TYR A 126 -0.73 -16.06 -40.77
C TYR A 126 0.62 -15.99 -41.50
N ARG A 127 1.65 -15.43 -40.85
CA ARG A 127 3.00 -15.36 -41.43
C ARG A 127 3.59 -16.74 -41.72
N ARG A 128 3.36 -17.72 -40.83
CA ARG A 128 3.84 -19.09 -41.01
C ARG A 128 3.18 -19.76 -42.21
N HIS A 129 1.86 -19.63 -42.36
CA HIS A 129 1.13 -20.18 -43.49
C HIS A 129 1.52 -19.50 -44.80
N PHE A 130 1.60 -18.18 -44.82
CA PHE A 130 1.99 -17.42 -46.01
C PHE A 130 3.38 -17.79 -46.54
N VAL A 131 4.39 -17.92 -45.66
CA VAL A 131 5.74 -18.35 -46.06
C VAL A 131 5.76 -19.81 -46.52
N GLY A 132 4.95 -20.67 -45.90
CA GLY A 132 4.80 -22.07 -46.29
C GLY A 132 4.19 -22.21 -47.69
N ASP A 133 3.10 -21.51 -47.95
CA ASP A 133 2.37 -21.58 -49.23
C ASP A 133 3.21 -21.03 -50.39
N ILE A 134 3.91 -19.91 -50.20
CA ILE A 134 4.85 -19.38 -51.22
C ILE A 134 5.99 -20.35 -51.53
N SER A 135 6.48 -21.10 -50.53
CA SER A 135 7.55 -22.08 -50.75
C SER A 135 7.07 -23.32 -51.50
N HIS A 136 5.76 -23.55 -51.57
CA HIS A 136 5.16 -24.70 -52.26
C HIS A 136 4.77 -24.38 -53.71
N GLU A 137 4.60 -23.10 -54.05
CA GLU A 137 4.22 -22.63 -55.40
C GLU A 137 5.40 -22.21 -56.29
N LEU A 138 6.66 -22.23 -55.80
CA LEU A 138 7.89 -21.93 -56.55
C LEU A 138 8.69 -23.21 -56.86
#